data_AF-A0A7V2LEZ2-F1
#
_entry.id   AF-A0A7V2LEZ2-F1
#
_cell.length_a   1.000
_cell.length_b   1.000
_cell.length_c   1.000
_cell.angle_alpha   90.00
_cell.angle_beta   90.00
_cell.angle_gamma   90.00
#
_symmetry.space_group_name_H-M   'P 1'
#
loop_
_entity.id
_entity.type
_entity.pdbx_description
1 polymer ?
#
loop_
_entity_poly.entity_id
_entity_poly.type
_entity_poly.pdbx_seq_one_letter_code
_entity_poly.pdbx_strand_id
1 'polypeptide(L)'
;MNTYVAREFDVDFIYLDFIFTAIWIVLLWRQKHMLALKFGLAGALITFLADDVWMYHIQETRIIDAPFSPDLYLACGSFTAGMVMFSYVIVMFSATKTSTKVLWTAFLYLGWGAIAFLSQWIPLDDRLITMVRDMSDIPAFQIGMVVGGYILLVILKYRWKYMKPLTWPRIAYLFLVGFLIIFAMEFTLWISGIRPAEGAVDVLIFNSFIQFNVGIPVLYIVWTFITRVRTIEQLGQITSDTPAAPDNEKEITLC
;
A
#
# COMPACT_ATOMS: atom_id res chain seq x y z
N MET A 1 13.95 -20.13 -12.03
CA MET A 1 13.32 -19.36 -10.94
C MET A 1 12.85 -20.40 -9.92
N ASN A 2 13.38 -20.39 -8.70
CA ASN A 2 12.83 -21.26 -7.65
C ASN A 2 11.37 -20.85 -7.46
N THR A 3 10.45 -21.79 -7.66
CA THR A 3 9.00 -21.55 -7.55
C THR A 3 8.55 -21.42 -6.10
N TYR A 4 9.41 -21.77 -5.15
CA TYR A 4 9.11 -21.70 -3.72
C TYR A 4 9.79 -20.49 -3.10
N VAL A 5 9.00 -19.69 -2.39
CA VAL A 5 9.48 -18.55 -1.60
C VAL A 5 9.34 -18.92 -0.13
N ALA A 6 10.46 -18.97 0.58
CA ALA A 6 10.50 -19.32 1.99
C ALA A 6 10.98 -18.15 2.86
N ARG A 7 10.60 -18.17 4.13
CA ARG A 7 11.11 -17.29 5.18
C ARG A 7 11.09 -18.02 6.53
N GLU A 8 12.07 -17.70 7.36
CA GLU A 8 12.22 -18.25 8.70
C GLU A 8 12.61 -17.12 9.65
N PHE A 9 11.87 -16.98 10.75
CA PHE A 9 12.10 -15.94 11.75
C PHE A 9 11.41 -16.29 13.08
N ASP A 10 11.87 -15.67 14.17
CA ASP A 10 11.32 -15.85 15.51
C ASP A 10 10.02 -15.06 15.73
N VAL A 11 9.20 -15.49 16.69
CA VAL A 11 7.94 -14.81 17.07
C VAL A 11 8.14 -13.33 17.39
N ASP A 12 9.32 -12.95 17.86
CA ASP A 12 9.72 -11.57 18.17
C ASP A 12 9.50 -10.60 17.01
N PHE A 13 9.66 -11.07 15.77
CA PHE A 13 9.38 -10.28 14.58
C PHE A 13 7.93 -9.77 14.57
N ILE A 14 6.96 -10.60 14.98
CA ILE A 14 5.54 -10.25 14.99
C ILE A 14 5.25 -9.23 16.08
N TYR A 15 5.82 -9.40 17.27
CA TYR A 15 5.65 -8.44 18.37
C TYR A 15 6.15 -7.04 17.97
N LEU A 16 7.34 -6.99 17.38
CA LEU A 16 7.94 -5.74 16.91
C LEU A 16 7.14 -5.12 15.76
N ASP A 17 6.61 -5.94 14.84
CA ASP A 17 5.77 -5.45 13.73
C ASP A 17 4.44 -4.86 14.23
N PHE A 18 3.84 -5.43 15.27
CA PHE A 18 2.68 -4.82 15.94
C PHE A 18 3.01 -3.50 16.62
N ILE A 19 4.13 -3.42 17.33
CA ILE A 19 4.57 -2.17 17.99
C ILE A 19 4.79 -1.08 16.93
N PHE A 20 5.51 -1.40 15.85
CA PHE A 20 5.72 -0.46 14.76
C PHE A 20 4.41 -0.03 14.11
N THR A 21 3.50 -0.97 13.84
CA THR A 21 2.18 -0.67 13.26
C THR A 21 1.35 0.22 14.19
N ALA A 22 1.39 0.01 15.50
CA ALA A 22 0.74 0.88 16.47
C ALA A 22 1.30 2.31 16.43
N ILE A 23 2.64 2.46 16.40
CA ILE A 23 3.31 3.76 16.26
C ILE A 23 2.91 4.42 14.93
N TRP A 24 2.89 3.66 13.84
CA TRP A 24 2.47 4.12 12.51
C TRP A 24 1.05 4.69 12.53
N ILE A 25 0.09 3.96 13.12
CA ILE A 25 -1.30 4.41 13.27
C ILE A 25 -1.37 5.70 14.09
N VAL A 26 -0.66 5.77 15.22
CA VAL A 26 -0.65 6.96 16.08
C VAL A 26 -0.09 8.18 15.34
N LEU A 27 0.97 8.01 14.54
CA LEU A 27 1.55 9.08 13.74
C LEU A 27 0.61 9.55 12.63
N LEU A 28 -0.04 8.61 11.92
CA LEU A 28 -1.07 8.96 10.94
C LEU A 28 -2.21 9.75 11.59
N TRP A 29 -2.63 9.35 12.79
CA TRP A 29 -3.65 10.06 13.53
C TRP A 29 -3.20 11.49 13.86
N ARG A 30 -2.05 11.63 14.54
CA ARG A 30 -1.54 12.94 15.01
C ARG A 30 -1.26 13.90 13.86
N GLN A 31 -0.81 13.40 12.71
CA GLN A 31 -0.57 14.21 11.51
C GLN A 31 -1.85 14.41 10.66
N LYS A 32 -3.02 13.98 11.15
CA LYS A 32 -4.34 14.14 10.51
C LYS A 32 -4.45 13.46 9.13
N HIS A 33 -3.68 12.39 8.90
CA HIS A 33 -3.78 11.57 7.69
C HIS A 33 -4.94 10.56 7.75
N MET A 34 -6.15 11.04 8.06
CA MET A 34 -7.34 10.20 8.28
C MET A 34 -7.73 9.34 7.08
N LEU A 35 -7.54 9.87 5.86
CA LEU A 35 -7.81 9.10 4.64
C LEU A 35 -6.85 7.90 4.52
N ALA A 36 -5.57 8.11 4.84
CA ALA A 36 -4.58 7.04 4.82
C ALA A 36 -4.91 5.97 5.86
N LEU A 37 -5.35 6.35 7.07
CA LEU A 37 -5.76 5.41 8.11
C LEU A 37 -6.95 4.55 7.66
N LYS A 38 -7.98 5.15 7.04
CA LYS A 38 -9.13 4.41 6.49
C LYS A 38 -8.72 3.42 5.40
N PHE A 39 -7.83 3.83 4.50
CA PHE A 39 -7.29 2.94 3.49
C PHE A 39 -6.37 1.87 4.06
N GLY A 40 -5.64 2.15 5.14
CA GLY A 40 -4.88 1.14 5.88
C GLY A 40 -5.78 0.06 6.47
N LEU A 41 -6.88 0.45 7.13
CA LEU A 41 -7.87 -0.51 7.64
C LEU A 41 -8.53 -1.34 6.52
N ALA A 42 -8.91 -0.69 5.42
CA ALA A 42 -9.43 -1.40 4.26
C ALA A 42 -8.37 -2.33 3.64
N GLY A 43 -7.11 -1.89 3.62
CA GLY A 43 -5.96 -2.65 3.17
C GLY A 43 -5.72 -3.90 4.01
N ALA A 44 -5.76 -3.77 5.34
CA ALA A 44 -5.69 -4.91 6.27
C ALA A 44 -6.73 -5.98 5.96
N LEU A 45 -7.99 -5.56 5.72
CA LEU A 45 -9.06 -6.47 5.33
C LEU A 45 -8.80 -7.12 3.96
N ILE A 46 -8.42 -6.33 2.95
CA ILE A 46 -8.14 -6.83 1.60
C ILE A 46 -6.98 -7.83 1.62
N THR A 47 -5.90 -7.50 2.33
CA THR A 47 -4.74 -8.39 2.49
C THR A 47 -5.14 -9.67 3.20
N PHE A 48 -5.97 -9.59 4.26
CA PHE A 48 -6.47 -10.79 4.94
C PHE A 48 -7.27 -11.70 4.01
N LEU A 49 -8.21 -11.14 3.25
CA LEU A 49 -9.00 -11.94 2.29
C LEU A 49 -8.12 -12.56 1.19
N ALA A 50 -7.07 -11.87 0.76
CA ALA A 50 -6.15 -12.40 -0.23
C ALA A 50 -5.25 -13.51 0.36
N ASP A 51 -4.63 -13.26 1.51
CA ASP A 51 -3.61 -14.13 2.07
C ASP A 51 -4.18 -15.37 2.77
N ASP A 52 -5.25 -15.19 3.55
CA ASP A 52 -5.88 -16.24 4.35
C ASP A 52 -6.96 -16.96 3.55
N VAL A 53 -7.99 -16.24 3.12
CA VAL A 53 -9.15 -16.88 2.46
C VAL A 53 -8.78 -17.41 1.07
N TRP A 54 -8.18 -16.57 0.22
CA TRP A 54 -7.89 -16.97 -1.15
C TRP A 54 -6.64 -17.86 -1.26
N MET A 55 -5.48 -17.39 -0.80
CA MET A 55 -4.22 -18.10 -1.04
C MET A 55 -4.01 -19.33 -0.14
N TYR A 56 -4.46 -19.27 1.12
CA TYR A 56 -4.26 -20.35 2.08
C TYR A 56 -5.41 -21.37 2.04
N HIS A 57 -6.66 -20.95 2.25
CA HIS A 57 -7.80 -21.88 2.30
C HIS A 57 -8.31 -22.37 0.94
N ILE A 58 -8.30 -21.53 -0.11
CA ILE A 58 -8.85 -21.91 -1.42
C ILE A 58 -7.77 -22.48 -2.35
N GLN A 59 -6.61 -21.83 -2.43
CA GLN A 59 -5.55 -22.26 -3.35
C GLN A 59 -4.51 -23.19 -2.71
N GLU A 60 -4.48 -23.31 -1.38
CA GLU A 60 -3.53 -24.17 -0.65
C GLU A 60 -2.05 -23.91 -1.01
N THR A 61 -1.72 -22.66 -1.39
CA THR A 61 -0.37 -22.28 -1.88
C THR A 61 0.65 -22.05 -0.77
N ARG A 62 0.27 -22.19 0.50
CA ARG A 62 1.09 -21.84 1.66
C ARG A 62 1.18 -22.99 2.65
N ILE A 63 2.40 -23.28 3.08
CA ILE A 63 2.70 -24.18 4.18
C ILE A 63 3.28 -23.32 5.30
N ILE A 64 2.63 -23.32 6.46
CA ILE A 64 2.96 -22.48 7.61
C ILE A 64 3.17 -23.39 8.80
N ASP A 65 4.38 -23.36 9.35
CA ASP A 65 4.72 -23.95 10.63
C ASP A 65 4.96 -22.81 11.63
N ALA A 66 4.14 -22.76 12.67
CA ALA A 66 4.12 -21.67 13.64
C ALA A 66 3.63 -22.19 15.01
N PRO A 67 4.04 -21.56 16.12
CA PRO A 67 3.64 -21.98 17.47
C PRO A 67 2.18 -21.63 17.82
N PHE A 68 1.42 -21.07 16.88
CA PHE A 68 0.00 -20.76 16.97
C PHE A 68 -0.67 -21.09 15.63
N SER A 69 -2.01 -21.06 15.57
CA SER A 69 -2.76 -21.42 14.37
C SER A 69 -2.33 -20.59 13.15
N PRO A 70 -2.16 -21.20 11.96
CA PRO A 70 -1.85 -20.49 10.72
C PRO A 70 -2.79 -19.33 10.40
N ASP A 71 -4.09 -19.46 10.68
CA ASP A 71 -5.07 -18.38 10.47
C ASP A 71 -4.75 -17.13 11.31
N LEU A 72 -4.33 -17.32 12.56
CA LEU A 72 -3.92 -16.22 13.44
C LEU A 72 -2.62 -15.57 12.93
N TYR A 73 -1.66 -16.37 12.47
CA TYR A 73 -0.45 -15.87 11.83
C TYR A 73 -0.78 -14.97 10.63
N LEU A 74 -1.64 -15.46 9.73
CA LEU A 74 -2.05 -14.74 8.54
C LEU A 74 -2.88 -13.51 8.88
N ALA A 75 -3.77 -13.57 9.87
CA ALA A 75 -4.52 -12.42 10.36
C ALA A 75 -3.60 -11.31 10.89
N CYS A 76 -2.62 -11.67 11.72
CA CYS A 76 -1.63 -10.73 12.27
C CYS A 76 -0.80 -10.08 11.17
N GLY A 77 -0.16 -10.88 10.32
CA GLY A 77 0.68 -10.38 9.23
C GLY A 77 -0.11 -9.58 8.17
N SER A 78 -1.35 -9.98 7.89
CA SER A 78 -2.23 -9.25 6.97
C SER A 78 -2.64 -7.89 7.54
N PHE A 79 -2.90 -7.82 8.84
CA PHE A 79 -3.25 -6.58 9.49
C PHE A 79 -2.12 -5.57 9.44
N THR A 80 -0.91 -5.95 9.88
CA THR A 80 0.24 -5.05 9.91
C THR A 80 0.68 -4.64 8.51
N ALA A 81 0.86 -5.60 7.61
CA ALA A 81 1.27 -5.35 6.24
C ALA A 81 0.21 -4.53 5.49
N GLY A 82 -1.07 -4.92 5.56
CA GLY A 82 -2.16 -4.20 4.90
C GLY A 82 -2.35 -2.78 5.44
N MET A 83 -2.27 -2.59 6.76
CA MET A 83 -2.32 -1.27 7.38
C MET A 83 -1.21 -0.36 6.86
N VAL A 84 0.04 -0.81 6.97
CA VAL A 84 1.22 0.01 6.62
C VAL A 84 1.28 0.27 5.12
N MET A 85 1.14 -0.76 4.28
CA MET A 85 1.30 -0.62 2.83
C MET A 85 0.24 0.30 2.20
N PHE A 86 -1.04 0.08 2.51
CA PHE A 86 -2.11 0.86 1.89
C PHE A 86 -2.12 2.30 2.41
N SER A 87 -1.90 2.50 3.71
CA SER A 87 -1.84 3.86 4.25
C SER A 87 -0.63 4.63 3.73
N TYR A 88 0.54 4.01 3.61
CA TYR A 88 1.74 4.61 2.99
C TYR A 88 1.44 5.12 1.58
N VAL A 89 0.83 4.29 0.75
CA VAL A 89 0.48 4.64 -0.64
C VAL A 89 -0.43 5.86 -0.69
N ILE A 90 -1.42 5.94 0.20
CA ILE A 90 -2.33 7.10 0.26
C ILE A 90 -1.63 8.35 0.76
N VAL A 91 -0.68 8.24 1.70
CA VAL A 91 0.18 9.37 2.09
C VAL A 91 0.98 9.84 0.88
N MET A 92 1.59 8.93 0.11
CA MET A 92 2.35 9.27 -1.12
C MET A 92 1.47 9.94 -2.18
N PHE A 93 0.23 9.50 -2.34
CA PHE A 93 -0.71 10.12 -3.27
C PHE A 93 -1.09 11.53 -2.84
N SER A 94 -1.31 11.73 -1.54
CA SER A 94 -1.85 12.97 -0.99
C SER A 94 -0.79 14.02 -0.68
N ALA A 95 0.45 13.61 -0.41
CA ALA A 95 1.53 14.52 -0.05
C ALA A 95 1.94 15.42 -1.22
N THR A 96 1.97 16.72 -0.96
CA THR A 96 2.45 17.74 -1.92
C THR A 96 3.95 18.00 -1.75
N LYS A 97 4.44 18.04 -0.51
CA LYS A 97 5.85 18.31 -0.19
C LYS A 97 6.71 17.06 -0.34
N THR A 98 7.86 17.22 -1.01
CA THR A 98 8.86 16.15 -1.16
C THR A 98 9.44 15.72 0.18
N SER A 99 9.68 16.65 1.11
CA SER A 99 10.20 16.34 2.45
C SER A 99 9.29 15.39 3.22
N THR A 100 7.98 15.58 3.14
CA THR A 100 6.99 14.68 3.75
C THR A 100 7.09 13.28 3.14
N LYS A 101 7.20 13.17 1.82
CA LYS A 101 7.34 11.88 1.14
C LYS A 101 8.59 11.14 1.59
N VAL A 102 9.73 11.83 1.55
CA VAL A 102 11.02 11.28 1.99
C VAL A 102 10.98 10.84 3.45
N LEU A 103 10.38 11.63 4.34
CA LEU A 103 10.27 11.29 5.75
C LEU A 103 9.45 10.00 5.97
N TRP A 104 8.29 9.88 5.33
CA TRP A 104 7.45 8.69 5.46
C TRP A 104 8.09 7.45 4.83
N THR A 105 8.78 7.60 3.69
CA THR A 105 9.57 6.52 3.10
C THR A 105 10.74 6.11 4.00
N ALA A 106 11.48 7.07 4.56
CA ALA A 106 12.56 6.76 5.49
C ALA A 106 12.04 6.06 6.75
N PHE A 107 10.92 6.54 7.30
CA PHE A 107 10.29 5.93 8.48
C PHE A 107 9.85 4.48 8.21
N LEU A 108 9.31 4.20 7.03
CA LEU A 108 8.97 2.84 6.60
C LEU A 108 10.20 1.92 6.56
N TYR A 109 11.26 2.34 5.86
CA TYR A 109 12.47 1.54 5.69
C TYR A 109 13.20 1.31 7.02
N LEU A 110 13.34 2.37 7.82
CA LEU A 110 13.97 2.28 9.14
C LEU A 110 13.13 1.45 10.10
N GLY A 111 11.80 1.57 10.04
CA GLY A 111 10.87 0.80 10.87
C GLY A 111 10.94 -0.69 10.60
N TRP A 112 10.75 -1.11 9.34
CA TRP A 112 10.87 -2.51 8.97
C TRP A 112 12.29 -3.05 9.14
N GLY A 113 13.31 -2.25 8.79
CA GLY A 113 14.70 -2.59 9.07
C GLY A 113 14.93 -2.86 10.57
N ALA A 114 14.45 -1.96 11.43
CA ALA A 114 14.55 -2.12 12.88
C ALA A 114 13.84 -3.38 13.36
N ILE A 115 12.63 -3.69 12.87
CA ILE A 115 11.93 -4.94 13.22
C ILE A 115 12.80 -6.16 12.91
N ALA A 116 13.29 -6.26 11.68
CA ALA A 116 14.07 -7.42 11.23
C ALA A 116 15.35 -7.61 12.06
N PHE A 117 16.14 -6.55 12.25
CA PHE A 117 17.39 -6.67 13.02
C PHE A 117 17.17 -6.81 14.52
N LEU A 118 16.21 -6.07 15.11
CA LEU A 118 15.93 -6.19 16.55
C LEU A 118 15.35 -7.54 16.91
N SER A 119 14.55 -8.15 16.03
CA SER A 119 14.01 -9.51 16.26
C SER A 119 15.10 -10.57 16.38
N GLN A 120 16.27 -10.35 15.77
CA GLN A 120 17.41 -11.28 15.85
C GLN A 120 18.37 -10.95 17.00
N TRP A 121 18.31 -9.73 17.55
CA TRP A 121 19.22 -9.26 18.60
C TRP A 121 18.62 -9.34 20.00
N ILE A 122 17.29 -9.33 20.11
CA ILE A 122 16.57 -9.36 21.38
C ILE A 122 15.76 -10.65 21.45
N PRO A 123 16.26 -11.70 22.13
CA PRO A 123 15.55 -12.97 22.27
C PRO A 123 14.49 -12.85 23.36
N LEU A 124 13.27 -12.42 22.98
CA LEU A 124 12.12 -12.44 23.89
C LEU A 124 11.36 -13.78 23.77
N ASP A 125 11.29 -14.33 22.55
CA ASP A 125 10.58 -15.56 22.22
C ASP A 125 11.21 -16.27 21.01
N ASP A 126 12.12 -17.21 21.29
CA ASP A 126 12.91 -17.98 20.31
C ASP A 126 12.10 -19.07 19.57
N ARG A 127 10.77 -19.06 19.64
CA ARG A 127 9.96 -20.00 18.87
C ARG A 127 10.00 -19.60 17.40
N LEU A 128 10.33 -20.56 16.55
CA LEU A 128 10.48 -20.34 15.11
C LEU A 128 9.14 -20.34 14.37
N ILE A 129 9.08 -19.52 13.33
CA ILE A 129 8.02 -19.51 12.33
C ILE A 129 8.65 -19.75 10.96
N THR A 130 8.19 -20.79 10.29
CA THR A 130 8.61 -21.11 8.93
C THR A 130 7.40 -20.99 8.00
N MET A 131 7.57 -20.24 6.92
CA MET A 131 6.52 -20.08 5.91
C MET A 131 7.09 -20.31 4.53
N VAL A 132 6.47 -21.22 3.80
CA VAL A 132 6.80 -21.54 2.41
C VAL A 132 5.57 -21.25 1.55
N ARG A 133 5.81 -20.64 0.39
CA ARG A 133 4.78 -20.32 -0.59
C ARG A 133 5.16 -20.82 -1.97
N ASP A 134 4.24 -21.52 -2.61
CA ASP A 134 4.34 -21.88 -4.02
C ASP A 134 3.91 -20.69 -4.91
N MET A 135 4.79 -20.33 -5.83
CA MET A 135 4.69 -19.20 -6.76
C MET A 135 4.81 -19.66 -8.23
N SER A 136 4.67 -20.95 -8.52
CA SER A 136 4.79 -21.51 -9.87
C SER A 136 3.85 -20.88 -10.91
N ASP A 137 2.57 -20.69 -10.58
CA ASP A 137 1.53 -20.27 -11.55
C ASP A 137 1.13 -18.78 -11.48
N ILE A 138 1.64 -18.06 -10.50
CA ILE A 138 1.22 -16.69 -10.18
C ILE A 138 1.85 -15.59 -11.08
N PRO A 139 3.11 -15.70 -11.59
CA PRO A 139 3.80 -14.58 -12.21
C PRO A 139 3.13 -13.99 -13.46
N ALA A 140 2.67 -14.84 -14.39
CA ALA A 140 2.11 -14.37 -15.66
C ALA A 140 0.81 -13.57 -15.46
N PHE A 141 -0.05 -14.05 -14.54
CA PHE A 141 -1.30 -13.37 -14.21
C PHE A 141 -1.05 -12.01 -13.57
N GLN A 142 -0.09 -11.91 -12.63
CA GLN A 142 0.25 -10.64 -11.99
C GLN A 142 0.83 -9.63 -12.97
N ILE A 143 1.72 -10.05 -13.88
CA ILE A 143 2.25 -9.16 -14.93
C ILE A 143 1.10 -8.61 -15.79
N GLY A 144 0.16 -9.48 -16.20
CA GLY A 144 -1.03 -9.07 -16.94
C GLY A 144 -1.87 -8.03 -16.20
N MET A 145 -2.09 -8.20 -14.90
CA MET A 145 -2.82 -7.23 -14.08
C MET A 145 -2.09 -5.88 -13.95
N VAL A 146 -0.75 -5.88 -13.77
CA VAL A 146 0.03 -4.64 -13.74
C VAL A 146 -0.12 -3.91 -15.07
N VAL A 147 0.17 -4.57 -16.19
CA VAL A 147 0.09 -3.98 -17.52
C VAL A 147 -1.32 -3.46 -17.80
N GLY A 148 -2.34 -4.27 -17.55
CA GLY A 148 -3.74 -3.90 -17.72
C GLY A 148 -4.16 -2.71 -16.85
N GLY A 149 -3.72 -2.67 -15.59
CA GLY A 149 -4.02 -1.57 -14.66
C GLY A 149 -3.40 -0.25 -15.11
N TYR A 150 -2.15 -0.24 -15.57
CA TYR A 150 -1.52 0.97 -16.09
C TYR A 150 -2.09 1.41 -17.43
N ILE A 151 -2.45 0.47 -18.33
CA ILE A 151 -3.20 0.78 -19.55
C ILE A 151 -4.54 1.44 -19.20
N LEU A 152 -5.25 0.93 -18.21
CA LEU A 152 -6.49 1.53 -17.72
C LEU A 152 -6.29 2.97 -17.25
N LEU A 153 -5.22 3.29 -16.53
CA LEU A 153 -4.90 4.68 -16.15
C LEU A 153 -4.70 5.58 -17.37
N VAL A 154 -4.01 5.09 -18.40
CA VAL A 154 -3.81 5.83 -19.65
C VAL A 154 -5.15 6.06 -20.35
N ILE A 155 -6.01 5.05 -20.46
CA ILE A 155 -7.35 5.22 -21.04
C ILE A 155 -8.18 6.23 -20.25
N LEU A 156 -8.23 6.10 -18.92
CA LEU A 156 -9.00 6.98 -18.05
C LEU A 156 -8.49 8.43 -18.10
N LYS A 157 -7.19 8.65 -18.24
CA LYS A 157 -6.61 9.99 -18.45
C LYS A 157 -7.28 10.73 -19.63
N TYR A 158 -7.61 10.03 -20.72
CA TYR A 158 -8.22 10.63 -21.91
C TYR A 158 -9.76 10.57 -21.94
N ARG A 159 -10.36 9.61 -21.23
CA ARG A 159 -11.81 9.38 -21.27
C ARG A 159 -12.56 10.03 -20.09
N TRP A 160 -11.95 10.12 -18.92
CA TRP A 160 -12.63 10.54 -17.71
C TRP A 160 -12.18 11.93 -17.26
N LYS A 161 -13.12 12.89 -17.16
CA LYS A 161 -12.82 14.31 -16.90
C LYS A 161 -11.97 14.54 -15.64
N TYR A 162 -12.16 13.74 -14.59
CA TYR A 162 -11.44 13.86 -13.32
C TYR A 162 -9.99 13.33 -13.37
N MET A 163 -9.66 12.54 -14.39
CA MET A 163 -8.32 11.98 -14.63
C MET A 163 -7.52 12.78 -15.66
N LYS A 164 -8.11 13.79 -16.33
CA LYS A 164 -7.38 14.68 -17.26
C LYS A 164 -6.11 15.31 -16.64
N PRO A 165 -6.10 15.72 -15.36
CA PRO A 165 -4.89 16.27 -14.72
C PRO A 165 -3.79 15.23 -14.44
N LEU A 166 -4.03 13.92 -14.68
CA LEU A 166 -3.01 12.89 -14.51
C LEU A 166 -1.89 13.09 -15.54
N THR A 167 -0.67 13.37 -15.12
CA THR A 167 0.47 13.59 -16.02
C THR A 167 1.30 12.30 -16.19
N TRP A 168 2.09 12.20 -17.26
CA TRP A 168 3.01 11.05 -17.44
C TRP A 168 4.02 10.89 -16.29
N PRO A 169 4.67 11.95 -15.79
CA PRO A 169 5.52 11.85 -14.59
C PRO A 169 4.75 11.34 -13.37
N ARG A 170 3.46 11.66 -13.26
CA ARG A 170 2.64 11.15 -12.17
C ARG A 170 2.39 9.65 -12.30
N ILE A 171 2.15 9.12 -13.51
CA ILE A 171 2.01 7.68 -13.73
C ILE A 171 3.31 6.94 -13.35
N ALA A 172 4.46 7.46 -13.78
CA ALA A 172 5.76 6.90 -13.38
C ALA A 172 5.97 6.97 -11.86
N TYR A 173 5.53 8.05 -11.22
CA TYR A 173 5.56 8.17 -9.76
C TYR A 173 4.66 7.14 -9.06
N LEU A 174 3.46 6.83 -9.57
CA LEU A 174 2.60 5.79 -9.02
C LEU A 174 3.31 4.43 -9.06
N PHE A 175 3.95 4.12 -10.19
CA PHE A 175 4.77 2.91 -10.33
C PHE A 175 5.92 2.85 -9.33
N LEU A 176 6.63 3.97 -9.17
CA LEU A 176 7.71 4.08 -8.20
C LEU A 176 7.20 3.89 -6.76
N VAL A 177 6.01 4.39 -6.42
CA VAL A 177 5.43 4.18 -5.08
C VAL A 177 5.16 2.70 -4.82
N GLY A 178 4.60 1.97 -5.79
CA GLY A 178 4.40 0.53 -5.71
C GLY A 178 5.71 -0.25 -5.58
N PHE A 179 6.73 0.21 -6.30
CA PHE A 179 8.08 -0.34 -6.18
C PHE A 179 8.68 -0.12 -4.78
N LEU A 180 8.68 1.12 -4.29
CA LEU A 180 9.33 1.48 -3.03
C LEU A 180 8.73 0.73 -1.84
N ILE A 181 7.40 0.55 -1.80
CA ILE A 181 6.76 -0.13 -0.66
C ILE A 181 7.17 -1.60 -0.57
N ILE A 182 7.14 -2.35 -1.68
CA ILE A 182 7.55 -3.76 -1.63
C ILE A 182 9.06 -3.90 -1.53
N PHE A 183 9.80 -3.05 -2.24
CA PHE A 183 11.24 -3.06 -2.13
C PHE A 183 11.68 -2.86 -0.67
N ALA A 184 11.05 -1.97 0.09
CA ALA A 184 11.36 -1.81 1.51
C ALA A 184 11.24 -3.12 2.30
N MET A 185 10.11 -3.82 2.16
CA MET A 185 9.87 -5.09 2.85
C MET A 185 10.87 -6.15 2.40
N GLU A 186 10.99 -6.34 1.09
CA GLU A 186 11.80 -7.40 0.49
C GLU A 186 13.30 -7.20 0.72
N PHE A 187 13.76 -5.96 0.60
CA PHE A 187 15.15 -5.60 0.87
C PHE A 187 15.50 -5.82 2.34
N THR A 188 14.61 -5.44 3.27
CA THR A 188 14.79 -5.69 4.70
C THR A 188 14.89 -7.18 5.02
N LEU A 189 14.01 -8.01 4.45
CA LEU A 189 14.06 -9.46 4.66
C LEU A 189 15.33 -10.10 4.09
N TRP A 190 15.79 -9.59 2.95
CA TRP A 190 17.01 -10.06 2.31
C TRP A 190 18.27 -9.68 3.11
N ILE A 191 18.42 -8.41 3.48
CA ILE A 191 19.64 -7.94 4.19
C ILE A 191 19.75 -8.47 5.62
N SER A 192 18.63 -8.79 6.26
CA SER A 192 18.59 -9.43 7.59
C SER A 192 18.80 -10.95 7.53
N GLY A 193 18.75 -11.57 6.35
CA GLY A 193 18.86 -13.03 6.22
C GLY A 193 17.60 -13.81 6.59
N ILE A 194 16.48 -13.14 6.94
CA ILE A 194 15.17 -13.78 7.16
C ILE A 194 14.66 -14.47 5.87
N ARG A 195 15.06 -13.94 4.72
CA ARG A 195 14.84 -14.60 3.43
C ARG A 195 16.10 -15.41 3.05
N PRO A 196 15.96 -16.72 2.77
CA PRO A 196 17.07 -17.55 2.31
C PRO A 196 17.74 -16.97 1.07
N ALA A 197 19.08 -17.04 1.00
CA ALA A 197 19.87 -16.39 -0.05
C ALA A 197 19.63 -16.95 -1.46
N GLU A 198 19.22 -18.22 -1.57
CA GLU A 198 18.97 -18.86 -2.86
C GLU A 198 17.73 -18.25 -3.54
N GLY A 199 17.93 -17.60 -4.69
CA GLY A 199 16.85 -16.93 -5.42
C GLY A 199 16.33 -15.65 -4.77
N ALA A 200 16.90 -15.17 -3.67
CA ALA A 200 16.44 -13.97 -2.96
C ALA A 200 16.38 -12.74 -3.85
N VAL A 201 17.39 -12.56 -4.72
CA VAL A 201 17.48 -11.41 -5.63
C VAL A 201 16.38 -11.44 -6.70
N ASP A 202 16.10 -12.62 -7.25
CA ASP A 202 15.02 -12.78 -8.24
C ASP A 202 13.66 -12.43 -7.62
N VAL A 203 13.42 -12.90 -6.39
CA VAL A 203 12.19 -12.61 -5.66
C VAL A 203 12.11 -11.13 -5.27
N LEU A 204 13.21 -10.54 -4.80
CA LEU A 204 13.30 -9.10 -4.49
C LEU A 204 12.92 -8.26 -5.72
N ILE A 205 13.53 -8.54 -6.87
CA ILE A 205 13.26 -7.81 -8.11
C ILE A 205 11.80 -8.03 -8.53
N PHE A 206 11.37 -9.28 -8.67
CA PHE A 206 10.03 -9.59 -9.15
C PHE A 206 8.94 -8.98 -8.26
N ASN A 207 9.03 -9.19 -6.94
CA ASN A 207 8.03 -8.67 -6.01
C ASN A 207 8.02 -7.14 -6.02
N SER A 208 9.19 -6.49 -6.05
CA SER A 208 9.28 -5.02 -6.05
C SER A 208 8.65 -4.42 -7.31
N PHE A 209 8.89 -4.99 -8.49
CA PHE A 209 8.32 -4.45 -9.72
C PHE A 209 6.85 -4.80 -9.90
N ILE A 210 6.41 -6.00 -9.50
CA ILE A 210 5.11 -6.55 -9.89
C ILE A 210 4.10 -6.57 -8.74
N GLN A 211 4.45 -7.18 -7.60
CA GLN A 211 3.47 -7.68 -6.63
C GLN A 211 2.46 -6.62 -6.16
N PHE A 212 2.94 -5.44 -5.73
CA PHE A 212 2.05 -4.37 -5.24
C PHE A 212 1.62 -3.40 -6.35
N ASN A 213 2.36 -3.34 -7.44
CA ASN A 213 1.97 -2.57 -8.62
C ASN A 213 0.67 -3.10 -9.27
N VAL A 214 0.27 -4.34 -8.97
CA VAL A 214 -1.06 -4.89 -9.33
C VAL A 214 -2.18 -4.00 -8.77
N GLY A 215 -2.05 -3.52 -7.52
CA GLY A 215 -3.09 -2.77 -6.83
C GLY A 215 -3.02 -1.25 -7.02
N ILE A 216 -1.84 -0.69 -7.32
CA ILE A 216 -1.61 0.76 -7.40
C ILE A 216 -2.58 1.48 -8.35
N PRO A 217 -2.80 1.03 -9.60
CA PRO A 217 -3.75 1.69 -10.50
C PRO A 217 -5.17 1.77 -9.94
N VAL A 218 -5.67 0.67 -9.38
CA VAL A 218 -7.01 0.59 -8.79
C VAL A 218 -7.11 1.52 -7.58
N LEU A 219 -6.11 1.48 -6.68
CA LEU A 219 -6.06 2.37 -5.53
C LEU A 219 -6.06 3.85 -5.93
N TYR A 220 -5.31 4.21 -6.98
CA TYR A 220 -5.27 5.58 -7.46
C TYR A 220 -6.61 6.03 -8.05
N ILE A 221 -7.32 5.15 -8.76
CA ILE A 221 -8.67 5.42 -9.28
C ILE A 221 -9.64 5.68 -8.12
N VAL A 222 -9.67 4.79 -7.12
CA VAL A 222 -10.55 4.93 -5.94
C VAL A 222 -10.21 6.19 -5.15
N TRP A 223 -8.92 6.47 -4.93
CA TRP A 223 -8.47 7.70 -4.28
C TRP A 223 -8.90 8.95 -5.06
N THR A 224 -8.78 8.93 -6.39
CA THR A 224 -9.21 10.04 -7.25
C THR A 224 -10.72 10.26 -7.17
N PHE A 225 -11.50 9.17 -7.16
CA PHE A 225 -12.94 9.23 -7.00
C PHE A 225 -13.33 9.88 -5.65
N ILE A 226 -12.74 9.43 -4.56
CA ILE A 226 -13.06 9.94 -3.21
C ILE A 226 -12.63 11.40 -3.04
N THR A 227 -11.47 11.79 -3.56
CA THR A 227 -10.88 13.11 -3.27
C THR A 227 -11.23 14.20 -4.28
N ARG A 228 -11.45 13.85 -5.55
CA ARG A 228 -11.66 14.85 -6.61
C ARG A 228 -13.11 14.94 -7.07
N VAL A 229 -13.79 13.79 -7.23
CA VAL A 229 -15.17 13.78 -7.73
C VAL A 229 -16.08 14.44 -6.69
N ARG A 230 -16.02 13.98 -5.44
CA ARG A 230 -16.83 14.51 -4.34
C ARG A 230 -16.61 16.00 -4.10
N THR A 231 -15.35 16.45 -4.15
CA THR A 231 -15.02 17.87 -3.93
C THR A 231 -15.60 18.76 -5.02
N ILE A 232 -15.54 18.34 -6.29
CA ILE A 232 -16.10 19.12 -7.41
C ILE A 232 -17.64 19.15 -7.36
N GLU A 233 -18.27 18.03 -7.00
CA GLU A 233 -19.74 17.97 -6.85
C GLU A 233 -20.23 18.88 -5.72
N GLN A 234 -19.54 18.88 -4.58
CA GLN A 234 -19.84 19.78 -3.45
C GLN A 234 -19.70 21.25 -3.85
N LEU A 235 -18.64 21.61 -4.59
CA LEU A 235 -18.46 22.98 -5.07
C LEU A 235 -19.55 23.37 -6.08
N GLY A 236 -19.95 22.46 -6.96
CA GLY A 236 -21.04 22.69 -7.92
C GLY A 236 -22.39 22.97 -7.23
N GLN A 237 -22.70 22.25 -6.14
CA GLN A 237 -23.91 22.46 -5.34
C GLN A 237 -23.89 23.83 -4.61
N ILE A 238 -22.75 24.22 -4.03
CA ILE A 238 -22.62 25.53 -3.37
C ILE A 238 -22.86 26.68 -4.37
N THR A 239 -22.34 26.54 -5.59
CA THR A 239 -22.53 27.57 -6.63
C THR A 239 -23.95 27.65 -7.18
N SER A 240 -24.72 26.56 -7.18
CA SER A 240 -26.13 26.59 -7.60
C SER A 240 -27.06 27.20 -6.55
N ASP A 241 -26.68 27.09 -5.27
CA ASP A 241 -27.51 27.55 -4.14
C ASP A 241 -27.21 29.01 -3.74
N THR A 242 -26.20 29.64 -4.34
CA THR A 242 -25.91 31.06 -4.14
C THR A 242 -26.91 31.88 -4.97
N PRO A 243 -27.80 32.68 -4.36
CA PRO A 243 -28.75 33.50 -5.11
C PRO A 243 -28.00 34.45 -6.04
N ALA A 244 -28.47 34.58 -7.28
CA ALA A 244 -27.94 35.53 -8.24
C ALA A 244 -27.87 36.92 -7.58
N ALA A 245 -26.72 37.58 -7.71
CA ALA A 245 -26.57 38.94 -7.23
C ALA A 245 -27.71 39.79 -7.83
N PRO A 246 -28.40 40.64 -7.04
CA PRO A 246 -29.41 41.51 -7.60
C PRO A 246 -28.75 42.37 -8.68
N ASP A 247 -29.31 42.33 -9.89
CA ASP A 247 -28.93 43.20 -11.00
C ASP A 247 -29.11 44.65 -10.56
N ASN A 248 -28.04 45.28 -10.10
CA ASN A 248 -27.96 46.73 -9.94
C ASN A 248 -27.70 47.36 -11.31
N GLU A 249 -28.58 47.08 -12.27
CA GLU A 249 -28.80 47.93 -13.43
C GLU A 249 -30.03 48.79 -13.13
N LYS A 250 -29.80 49.98 -12.56
CA LYS A 250 -30.68 51.14 -12.73
C LYS A 250 -29.99 52.43 -12.26
N GLU A 251 -29.82 53.31 -13.25
CA GLU A 251 -29.78 54.78 -13.17
C GLU A 251 -28.68 55.44 -12.33
N ILE A 252 -27.58 55.78 -13.00
CA ILE A 252 -26.95 57.09 -12.79
C ILE A 252 -27.09 57.86 -14.10
N THR A 253 -28.24 58.53 -14.22
CA THR A 253 -28.51 59.56 -15.22
C THR A 253 -27.82 60.86 -14.77
N LEU A 254 -27.22 61.57 -15.73
CA LEU A 254 -26.55 62.86 -15.59
C LEU A 254 -27.34 63.86 -14.70
N CYS A 255 -26.61 64.53 -13.80
CA CYS A 255 -26.66 65.97 -13.51
C CYS A 255 -25.29 66.41 -12.99
#